data_AF-A0A7K3WV14-F1
#
_entry.id   AF-A0A7K3WV14-F1
#
_cell.length_a   1.000
_cell.length_b   1.000
_cell.length_c   1.000
_cell.angle_alpha   90.00
_cell.angle_beta   90.00
_cell.angle_gamma   90.00
#
_symmetry.space_group_name_H-M   'P 1'
#
loop_
_entity.id
_entity.type
_entity.pdbx_description
1 polymer ?
#
loop_
_entity_poly.entity_id
_entity_poly.type
_entity_poly.pdbx_seq_one_letter_code
_entity_poly.pdbx_strand_id
1 'polypeptide(L)'
;MDLAEQTLEEWFLERPLKNMPHSKHDYKSAYKTLVNYLDTEVHPSINAATLLIEAGNTDGKTGFLTDHGPDHVKTVINRISQLLKAERLKLTDYETYLLLLAVQFHDVGHVTGGRKNHEVNSKNVISEVAKMIGNDTAEQRVIWNIAEAHGGQPKDKISLLQRQQNILGQTIRTQLLAALLKFGDELSDDRSRAIRYRYLMEKDVIPVSSQVFHEYANALHSVMIDTTGQQIRLEYEILCAKALKTFGKGGEHVYLFDEIVQRVKKMHTERIYCMRFLAPYMQINQIYARVEFYSDSGFEEVFDAIDFKFQEEGYPDISHLSIPEVCPDLNKWCDQNESCGEKIKEQIESKNKNGNVEPI
;
A
#
# COMPACT_ATOMS: atom_id res chain seq x y z
N MET A 1 12.66 -2.56 18.75
CA MET A 1 11.67 -3.24 19.63
C MET A 1 11.83 -4.71 19.33
N ASP A 2 11.70 -5.64 20.28
CA ASP A 2 11.88 -7.06 19.94
C ASP A 2 10.52 -7.65 19.56
N LEU A 3 10.27 -7.72 18.25
CA LEU A 3 9.08 -8.35 17.68
C LEU A 3 9.31 -9.85 17.42
N ALA A 4 10.55 -10.35 17.40
CA ALA A 4 10.87 -11.68 16.90
C ALA A 4 10.13 -12.01 15.59
N GLU A 5 9.29 -13.05 15.60
CA GLU A 5 8.42 -13.46 14.48
C GLU A 5 6.95 -12.99 14.64
N GLN A 6 6.66 -12.15 15.63
CA GLN A 6 5.32 -11.62 15.89
C GLN A 6 5.03 -10.36 15.06
N THR A 7 3.76 -10.16 14.74
CA THR A 7 3.24 -8.87 14.27
C THR A 7 3.20 -7.85 15.41
N LEU A 8 3.12 -6.57 15.06
CA LEU A 8 2.97 -5.46 16.01
C LEU A 8 1.70 -5.61 16.86
N GLU A 9 0.63 -6.13 16.28
CA GLU A 9 -0.63 -6.39 16.97
C GLU A 9 -0.48 -7.51 18.01
N GLU A 10 0.09 -8.66 17.64
CA GLU A 10 0.40 -9.74 18.58
C GLU A 10 1.32 -9.26 19.71
N TRP A 11 2.37 -8.53 19.36
CA TRP A 11 3.31 -7.94 20.32
C TRP A 11 2.63 -6.98 21.31
N PHE A 12 1.62 -6.24 20.87
CA PHE A 12 0.79 -5.38 21.72
C PHE A 12 -0.14 -6.22 22.61
N LEU A 13 -0.79 -7.23 22.06
CA LEU A 13 -1.82 -8.01 22.74
C LEU A 13 -1.30 -9.03 23.75
N GLU A 14 -0.10 -9.57 23.57
CA GLU A 14 0.37 -10.72 24.37
C GLU A 14 1.16 -10.33 25.62
N ARG A 15 1.81 -9.15 25.63
CA ARG A 15 2.70 -8.76 26.74
C ARG A 15 2.12 -7.70 27.68
N PRO A 16 2.59 -7.57 28.93
CA PRO A 16 2.16 -6.48 29.81
C PRO A 16 2.49 -5.10 29.24
N LEU A 17 1.51 -4.18 29.26
CA LEU A 17 1.70 -2.79 28.84
C LEU A 17 2.32 -1.95 29.97
N LYS A 18 3.20 -1.01 29.62
CA LYS A 18 3.90 -0.11 30.54
C LYS A 18 3.67 1.34 30.14
N ASN A 19 3.67 2.23 31.14
CA ASN A 19 3.58 3.69 30.94
C ASN A 19 2.34 4.14 30.14
N MET A 20 1.21 3.44 30.29
CA MET A 20 -0.05 3.85 29.67
C MET A 20 -0.67 5.04 30.44
N PRO A 21 -1.37 5.98 29.78
CA PRO A 21 -1.93 7.17 30.42
C PRO A 21 -2.91 6.91 31.57
N HIS A 22 -3.77 5.91 31.43
CA HIS A 22 -4.81 5.59 32.42
C HIS A 22 -4.66 4.17 32.94
N SER A 23 -4.15 4.01 34.17
CA SER A 23 -3.86 2.70 34.76
C SER A 23 -5.09 1.80 34.97
N LYS A 24 -6.30 2.36 35.01
CA LYS A 24 -7.56 1.63 35.14
C LYS A 24 -8.23 1.32 33.79
N HIS A 25 -7.73 1.87 32.69
CA HIS A 25 -8.30 1.63 31.37
C HIS A 25 -7.67 0.38 30.75
N ASP A 26 -8.51 -0.55 30.29
CA ASP A 26 -8.06 -1.75 29.60
C ASP A 26 -7.91 -1.47 28.10
N TYR A 27 -6.76 -0.93 27.73
CA TYR A 27 -6.41 -0.59 26.34
C TYR A 27 -6.46 -1.80 25.40
N LYS A 28 -6.16 -3.02 25.89
CA LYS A 28 -6.19 -4.22 25.06
C LYS A 28 -7.61 -4.65 24.78
N SER A 29 -8.47 -4.64 25.81
CA SER A 29 -9.88 -4.95 25.63
C SER A 29 -10.55 -3.93 24.72
N ALA A 30 -10.29 -2.64 24.93
CA ALA A 30 -10.82 -1.55 24.09
C ALA A 30 -10.42 -1.74 22.62
N TYR A 31 -9.12 -2.03 22.37
CA TYR A 31 -8.62 -2.33 21.03
C TYR A 31 -9.34 -3.53 20.41
N LYS A 32 -9.39 -4.68 21.09
CA LYS A 32 -10.05 -5.89 20.58
C LYS A 32 -11.54 -5.67 20.28
N THR A 33 -12.25 -4.97 21.16
CA THR A 33 -13.66 -4.65 20.97
C THR A 33 -13.86 -3.80 19.72
N LEU A 34 -13.01 -2.77 19.51
CA LEU A 34 -13.07 -1.96 18.30
C LEU A 34 -12.76 -2.79 17.05
N VAL A 35 -11.64 -3.52 17.04
CA VAL A 35 -11.23 -4.31 15.86
C VAL A 35 -12.31 -5.30 15.49
N ASN A 36 -12.88 -6.01 16.47
CA ASN A 36 -14.00 -6.92 16.21
C ASN A 36 -15.19 -6.20 15.56
N TYR A 37 -15.56 -5.02 16.05
CA TYR A 37 -16.65 -4.25 15.43
C TYR A 37 -16.32 -3.81 14.01
N LEU A 38 -15.11 -3.27 13.77
CA LEU A 38 -14.72 -2.81 12.44
C LEU A 38 -14.62 -3.97 11.44
N ASP A 39 -14.06 -5.11 11.86
CA ASP A 39 -13.91 -6.30 11.01
C ASP A 39 -15.23 -7.00 10.70
N THR A 40 -16.27 -6.82 11.51
CA THR A 40 -17.60 -7.41 11.23
C THR A 40 -18.52 -6.44 10.52
N GLU A 41 -18.53 -5.15 10.91
CA GLU A 41 -19.54 -4.20 10.46
C GLU A 41 -19.04 -3.22 9.38
N VAL A 42 -17.76 -2.85 9.39
CA VAL A 42 -17.25 -1.71 8.61
C VAL A 42 -16.33 -2.15 7.47
N HIS A 43 -15.18 -2.76 7.78
CA HIS A 43 -14.17 -3.16 6.80
C HIS A 43 -14.72 -4.03 5.66
N PRO A 44 -15.56 -5.06 5.92
CA PRO A 44 -16.10 -5.89 4.85
C PRO A 44 -16.95 -5.10 3.83
N SER A 45 -17.48 -3.96 4.25
CA SER A 45 -18.37 -3.11 3.46
C SER A 45 -17.63 -2.06 2.61
N ILE A 46 -16.32 -1.82 2.82
CA ILE A 46 -15.57 -0.72 2.17
C ILE A 46 -15.71 -0.73 0.64
N ASN A 47 -15.44 -1.88 0.00
CA ASN A 47 -15.50 -2.02 -1.45
C ASN A 47 -16.92 -1.81 -1.99
N ALA A 48 -17.93 -2.41 -1.35
CA ALA A 48 -19.32 -2.30 -1.77
C ALA A 48 -19.88 -0.88 -1.57
N ALA A 49 -19.60 -0.26 -0.42
CA ALA A 49 -20.03 1.10 -0.12
C ALA A 49 -19.39 2.10 -1.08
N THR A 50 -18.09 1.97 -1.37
CA THR A 50 -17.42 2.82 -2.36
C THR A 50 -18.10 2.71 -3.73
N LEU A 51 -18.36 1.49 -4.20
CA LEU A 51 -19.02 1.25 -5.48
C LEU A 51 -20.42 1.87 -5.52
N LEU A 52 -21.22 1.70 -4.47
CA LEU A 52 -22.59 2.23 -4.40
C LEU A 52 -22.61 3.77 -4.37
N ILE A 53 -21.72 4.39 -3.59
CA ILE A 53 -21.60 5.85 -3.51
C ILE A 53 -21.16 6.42 -4.86
N GLU A 54 -20.16 5.82 -5.50
CA GLU A 54 -19.66 6.30 -6.78
C GLU A 54 -20.61 6.03 -7.95
N ALA A 55 -21.36 4.93 -7.93
CA ALA A 55 -22.41 4.67 -8.93
C ALA A 55 -23.55 5.70 -8.86
N GLY A 56 -23.76 6.32 -7.69
CA GLY A 56 -24.69 7.44 -7.53
C GLY A 56 -24.17 8.78 -8.08
N ASN A 57 -22.88 8.88 -8.40
CA ASN A 57 -22.29 10.09 -8.96
C ASN A 57 -22.47 10.12 -10.49
N THR A 58 -22.86 11.28 -11.01
CA THR A 58 -23.19 11.49 -12.44
C THR A 58 -21.97 11.62 -13.35
N ASP A 59 -20.75 11.51 -12.82
CA ASP A 59 -19.49 11.65 -13.55
C ASP A 59 -19.00 10.33 -14.18
N GLY A 60 -19.72 9.22 -13.97
CA GLY A 60 -19.53 7.95 -14.68
C GLY A 60 -18.19 7.25 -14.41
N LYS A 61 -17.40 7.76 -13.47
CA LYS A 61 -16.12 7.17 -13.05
C LYS A 61 -16.36 6.31 -11.82
N THR A 62 -16.80 5.08 -12.03
CA THR A 62 -16.85 4.08 -10.96
C THR A 62 -15.49 3.39 -10.86
N GLY A 63 -14.82 3.53 -9.72
CA GLY A 63 -13.58 2.82 -9.42
C GLY A 63 -13.87 1.55 -8.65
N PHE A 64 -13.85 0.39 -9.29
CA PHE A 64 -13.96 -0.89 -8.59
C PHE A 64 -12.61 -1.21 -7.91
N LEU A 65 -12.56 -0.96 -6.60
CA LEU A 65 -11.36 -1.14 -5.79
C LEU A 65 -10.88 -2.60 -5.78
N THR A 66 -9.56 -2.79 -5.69
CA THR A 66 -8.96 -4.02 -5.14
C THR A 66 -9.37 -4.19 -3.67
N ASP A 67 -9.09 -5.32 -3.02
CA ASP A 67 -9.59 -5.54 -1.65
C ASP A 67 -9.03 -4.47 -0.68
N HIS A 68 -9.95 -3.84 0.07
CA HIS A 68 -9.67 -2.93 1.19
C HIS A 68 -10.40 -3.43 2.46
N GLY A 69 -10.64 -4.74 2.56
CA GLY A 69 -11.30 -5.37 3.70
C GLY A 69 -10.35 -5.62 4.89
N PRO A 70 -10.77 -6.46 5.87
CA PRO A 70 -9.95 -6.78 7.04
C PRO A 70 -8.55 -7.30 6.73
N ASP A 71 -8.41 -8.06 5.63
CA ASP A 71 -7.12 -8.65 5.26
C ASP A 71 -6.12 -7.59 4.77
N HIS A 72 -6.59 -6.51 4.14
CA HIS A 72 -5.74 -5.34 3.82
C HIS A 72 -5.16 -4.72 5.09
N VAL A 73 -6.01 -4.47 6.10
CA VAL A 73 -5.57 -3.90 7.40
C VAL A 73 -4.51 -4.80 8.06
N LYS A 74 -4.70 -6.11 8.06
CA LYS A 74 -3.69 -7.07 8.56
C LYS A 74 -2.38 -7.00 7.78
N THR A 75 -2.44 -6.89 6.45
CA THR A 75 -1.24 -6.71 5.62
C THR A 75 -0.52 -5.42 5.97
N VAL A 76 -1.22 -4.28 6.14
CA VAL A 76 -0.63 -3.01 6.60
C VAL A 76 0.09 -3.19 7.94
N ILE A 77 -0.55 -3.84 8.92
CA ILE A 77 0.07 -4.14 10.22
C ILE A 77 1.33 -5.00 10.04
N ASN A 78 1.29 -6.02 9.18
CA ASN A 78 2.44 -6.87 8.89
C ASN A 78 3.61 -6.09 8.26
N ARG A 79 3.35 -5.22 7.28
CA ARG A 79 4.37 -4.36 6.66
C ARG A 79 5.00 -3.41 7.66
N ILE A 80 4.18 -2.77 8.51
CA ILE A 80 4.67 -1.94 9.62
C ILE A 80 5.54 -2.77 10.57
N SER A 81 5.13 -4.01 10.89
CA SER A 81 5.90 -4.92 11.75
C SER A 81 7.27 -5.23 11.17
N GLN A 82 7.35 -5.49 9.86
CA GLN A 82 8.61 -5.71 9.15
C GLN A 82 9.52 -4.46 9.15
N LEU A 83 8.96 -3.26 8.96
CA LEU A 83 9.72 -2.00 9.09
C LEU A 83 10.27 -1.81 10.52
N LEU A 84 9.48 -2.19 11.53
CA LEU A 84 9.85 -2.10 12.95
C LEU A 84 10.92 -3.09 13.40
N LYS A 85 11.29 -4.07 12.55
CA LYS A 85 12.48 -4.90 12.77
C LYS A 85 13.79 -4.10 12.64
N ALA A 86 13.76 -2.86 12.12
CA ALA A 86 14.92 -1.97 12.13
C ALA A 86 15.40 -1.67 13.56
N GLU A 87 16.68 -1.91 13.86
CA GLU A 87 17.22 -1.92 15.22
C GLU A 87 16.97 -0.63 16.03
N ARG A 88 17.08 0.53 15.36
CA ARG A 88 16.98 1.86 16.00
C ARG A 88 15.54 2.34 16.15
N LEU A 89 14.56 1.65 15.58
CA LEU A 89 13.17 2.03 15.66
C LEU A 89 12.48 1.30 16.83
N LYS A 90 12.02 2.07 17.82
CA LYS A 90 11.24 1.55 18.96
C LYS A 90 10.07 2.47 19.21
N LEU A 91 8.86 1.90 19.26
CA LEU A 91 7.66 2.59 19.70
C LEU A 91 7.46 2.34 21.20
N THR A 92 6.88 3.33 21.88
CA THR A 92 6.32 3.11 23.22
C THR A 92 5.02 2.31 23.11
N ASP A 93 4.60 1.67 24.20
CA ASP A 93 3.36 0.90 24.27
C ASP A 93 2.14 1.73 23.86
N TYR A 94 2.14 3.01 24.23
CA TYR A 94 1.07 3.93 23.88
C TYR A 94 1.13 4.40 22.43
N GLU A 95 2.33 4.67 21.89
CA GLU A 95 2.48 4.92 20.45
C GLU A 95 2.05 3.72 19.60
N THR A 96 2.33 2.50 20.04
CA THR A 96 1.85 1.27 19.38
C THR A 96 0.33 1.20 19.39
N TYR A 97 -0.32 1.47 20.53
CA TYR A 97 -1.78 1.52 20.61
C TYR A 97 -2.38 2.54 19.65
N LEU A 98 -1.85 3.78 19.63
CA LEU A 98 -2.32 4.84 18.75
C LEU A 98 -2.12 4.50 17.26
N LEU A 99 -0.96 3.93 16.91
CA LEU A 99 -0.67 3.51 15.54
C LEU A 99 -1.60 2.38 15.09
N LEU A 100 -1.80 1.35 15.92
CA LEU A 100 -2.71 0.26 15.60
C LEU A 100 -4.14 0.76 15.39
N LEU A 101 -4.63 1.67 16.23
CA LEU A 101 -5.94 2.30 16.02
C LEU A 101 -5.98 3.13 14.72
N ALA A 102 -4.95 3.92 14.43
CA ALA A 102 -4.90 4.70 13.19
C ALA A 102 -4.90 3.81 11.94
N VAL A 103 -4.21 2.67 11.98
CA VAL A 103 -4.23 1.65 10.91
C VAL A 103 -5.65 1.10 10.73
N GLN A 104 -6.37 0.82 11.80
CA GLN A 104 -7.76 0.35 11.72
C GLN A 104 -8.70 1.41 11.11
N PHE A 105 -8.40 2.70 11.23
CA PHE A 105 -9.25 3.78 10.74
C PHE A 105 -8.84 4.40 9.39
N HIS A 106 -7.68 4.07 8.82
CA HIS A 106 -7.15 4.84 7.68
C HIS A 106 -8.10 4.87 6.46
N ASP A 107 -8.71 3.73 6.14
CA ASP A 107 -9.60 3.58 4.97
C ASP A 107 -11.09 3.64 5.29
N VAL A 108 -11.50 3.67 6.57
CA VAL A 108 -12.94 3.54 6.91
C VAL A 108 -13.78 4.70 6.38
N GLY A 109 -13.19 5.85 6.04
CA GLY A 109 -13.94 6.96 5.45
C GLY A 109 -14.54 6.63 4.08
N HIS A 110 -14.07 5.57 3.40
CA HIS A 110 -14.67 5.06 2.18
C HIS A 110 -16.17 4.71 2.35
N VAL A 111 -16.57 4.17 3.50
CA VAL A 111 -17.98 3.78 3.73
C VAL A 111 -18.93 4.97 3.85
N THR A 112 -18.40 6.18 4.09
CA THR A 112 -19.23 7.39 4.27
C THR A 112 -19.17 8.35 3.09
N GLY A 113 -18.08 8.36 2.31
CA GLY A 113 -17.88 9.35 1.24
C GLY A 113 -17.29 8.82 -0.07
N GLY A 114 -17.15 7.50 -0.24
CA GLY A 114 -16.45 6.93 -1.38
C GLY A 114 -14.96 7.28 -1.36
N ARG A 115 -14.28 7.28 -2.52
CA ARG A 115 -12.82 7.51 -2.57
C ARG A 115 -12.40 8.95 -2.27
N LYS A 116 -13.24 9.92 -2.63
CA LYS A 116 -12.89 11.34 -2.52
C LYS A 116 -12.89 11.77 -1.06
N ASN A 117 -11.74 12.27 -0.58
CA ASN A 117 -11.55 12.72 0.79
C ASN A 117 -11.82 11.63 1.86
N HIS A 118 -11.68 10.34 1.52
CA HIS A 118 -11.93 9.24 2.45
C HIS A 118 -11.07 9.38 3.72
N GLU A 119 -9.84 9.85 3.58
CA GLU A 119 -8.94 10.05 4.70
C GLU A 119 -9.46 11.07 5.71
N VAL A 120 -10.16 12.12 5.24
CA VAL A 120 -10.82 13.13 6.09
C VAL A 120 -12.10 12.57 6.70
N ASN A 121 -12.85 11.80 5.92
CA ASN A 121 -14.15 11.25 6.30
C ASN A 121 -14.05 10.14 7.36
N SER A 122 -12.86 9.56 7.58
CA SER A 122 -12.58 8.60 8.66
C SER A 122 -13.03 9.10 10.04
N LYS A 123 -12.99 10.43 10.29
CA LYS A 123 -13.47 11.05 11.54
C LYS A 123 -14.92 10.74 11.87
N ASN A 124 -15.77 10.51 10.87
CA ASN A 124 -17.19 10.25 11.07
C ASN A 124 -17.36 8.91 11.79
N VAL A 125 -16.69 7.87 11.28
CA VAL A 125 -16.68 6.53 11.90
C VAL A 125 -16.01 6.57 13.26
N ILE A 126 -14.87 7.26 13.40
CA ILE A 126 -14.18 7.43 14.70
C ILE A 126 -15.13 8.04 15.74
N SER A 127 -15.92 9.05 15.36
CA SER A 127 -16.86 9.72 16.27
C SER A 127 -18.01 8.80 16.70
N GLU A 128 -18.46 7.90 15.83
CA GLU A 128 -19.52 6.93 16.11
C GLU A 128 -19.06 5.85 17.10
N VAL A 129 -17.83 5.35 16.91
CA VAL A 129 -17.25 4.27 17.74
C VAL A 129 -16.38 4.77 18.88
N ALA A 130 -16.26 6.09 19.06
CA ALA A 130 -15.46 6.77 20.06
C ALA A 130 -15.56 6.12 21.46
N LYS A 131 -16.78 5.79 21.90
CA LYS A 131 -17.03 5.18 23.21
C LYS A 131 -16.36 3.82 23.41
N MET A 132 -16.06 3.09 22.33
CA MET A 132 -15.41 1.77 22.37
C MET A 132 -13.91 1.87 22.71
N ILE A 133 -13.26 2.95 22.27
CA ILE A 133 -11.83 3.21 22.53
C ILE A 133 -11.57 4.14 23.72
N GLY A 134 -12.63 4.69 24.32
CA GLY A 134 -12.57 5.62 25.43
C GLY A 134 -13.04 7.02 25.05
N ASN A 135 -13.45 7.82 26.04
CA ASN A 135 -14.09 9.13 25.80
C ASN A 135 -13.08 10.29 25.71
N ASP A 136 -11.78 10.03 25.60
CA ASP A 136 -10.79 11.09 25.54
C ASP A 136 -10.68 11.67 24.12
N THR A 137 -11.21 12.88 23.96
CA THR A 137 -11.24 13.56 22.66
C THR A 137 -9.86 14.02 22.16
N ALA A 138 -8.86 14.16 23.04
CA ALA A 138 -7.51 14.46 22.60
C ALA A 138 -6.88 13.22 21.96
N GLU A 139 -7.10 12.04 22.54
CA GLU A 139 -6.59 10.77 22.03
C GLU A 139 -7.20 10.45 20.66
N GLN A 140 -8.52 10.56 20.56
CA GLN A 140 -9.27 10.38 19.31
C GLN A 140 -8.76 11.31 18.20
N ARG A 141 -8.43 12.56 18.53
CA ARG A 141 -7.90 13.53 17.56
C ARG A 141 -6.51 13.16 17.08
N VAL A 142 -5.65 12.65 17.96
CA VAL A 142 -4.31 12.17 17.56
C VAL A 142 -4.43 10.96 16.64
N ILE A 143 -5.30 10.00 16.96
CA ILE A 143 -5.57 8.83 16.11
C ILE A 143 -6.05 9.28 14.73
N TRP A 144 -7.05 10.17 14.68
CA TRP A 144 -7.57 10.70 13.42
C TRP A 144 -6.50 11.45 12.62
N ASN A 145 -5.71 12.32 13.24
CA ASN A 145 -4.65 13.06 12.55
C ASN A 145 -3.59 12.13 11.92
N ILE A 146 -3.25 11.02 12.61
CA ILE A 146 -2.33 10.01 12.07
C ILE A 146 -2.99 9.30 10.88
N ALA A 147 -4.24 8.87 11.03
CA ALA A 147 -5.00 8.18 9.97
C ALA A 147 -5.19 9.08 8.74
N GLU A 148 -5.61 10.34 8.91
CA GLU A 148 -5.87 11.29 7.82
C GLU A 148 -4.61 11.59 6.99
N ALA A 149 -3.43 11.54 7.61
CA ALA A 149 -2.16 11.89 6.96
C ALA A 149 -1.66 10.82 5.97
N HIS A 150 -2.29 9.64 5.89
CA HIS A 150 -1.88 8.59 4.95
C HIS A 150 -2.11 8.98 3.47
N GLY A 151 -3.11 9.84 3.21
CA GLY A 151 -3.53 10.18 1.84
C GLY A 151 -4.07 11.59 1.66
N GLY A 152 -4.63 11.85 0.48
CA GLY A 152 -5.35 13.09 0.17
C GLY A 152 -4.48 14.29 -0.23
N GLN A 153 -5.08 15.48 -0.15
CA GLN A 153 -4.44 16.76 -0.47
C GLN A 153 -4.39 17.69 0.76
N PRO A 154 -3.34 18.51 0.92
CA PRO A 154 -2.09 18.48 0.15
C PRO A 154 -1.35 17.15 0.35
N LYS A 155 -0.55 16.69 -0.62
CA LYS A 155 0.18 15.41 -0.48
C LYS A 155 1.11 15.37 0.75
N ASP A 156 1.67 16.52 1.13
CA ASP A 156 2.55 16.67 2.29
C ASP A 156 1.76 16.91 3.59
N LYS A 157 0.87 15.97 3.99
CA LYS A 157 0.12 16.08 5.26
C LYS A 157 0.95 15.79 6.50
N ILE A 158 2.01 14.98 6.38
CA ILE A 158 2.82 14.55 7.53
C ILE A 158 3.63 15.74 8.05
N SER A 159 4.16 16.62 7.18
CA SER A 159 4.89 17.80 7.64
C SER A 159 4.01 18.78 8.43
N LEU A 160 2.69 18.75 8.21
CA LEU A 160 1.71 19.58 8.92
C LEU A 160 1.41 19.06 10.34
N LEU A 161 1.75 17.81 10.64
CA LEU A 161 1.65 17.27 11.99
C LEU A 161 2.78 17.80 12.87
N GLN A 162 2.52 17.96 14.17
CA GLN A 162 3.59 18.25 15.13
C GLN A 162 4.62 17.11 15.14
N ARG A 163 5.92 17.40 15.11
CA ARG A 163 6.93 16.32 15.20
C ARG A 163 6.77 15.46 16.45
N GLN A 164 6.48 16.11 17.57
CA GLN A 164 6.13 15.51 18.84
C GLN A 164 4.96 16.28 19.44
N GLN A 165 4.01 15.56 20.03
CA GLN A 165 2.85 16.13 20.71
C GLN A 165 2.76 15.52 22.11
N ASN A 166 2.47 16.36 23.11
CA ASN A 166 2.19 15.90 24.46
C ASN A 166 0.68 15.67 24.62
N ILE A 167 0.31 14.49 25.08
CA ILE A 167 -1.08 14.08 25.27
C ILE A 167 -1.18 13.12 26.45
N LEU A 168 -2.10 13.38 27.38
CA LEU A 168 -2.35 12.55 28.56
C LEU A 168 -1.07 12.19 29.36
N GLY A 169 -0.15 13.15 29.48
CA GLY A 169 1.12 12.97 30.17
C GLY A 169 2.18 12.14 29.41
N GLN A 170 1.91 11.78 28.15
CA GLN A 170 2.83 11.07 27.26
C GLN A 170 3.32 11.99 26.13
N THR A 171 4.52 11.74 25.63
CA THR A 171 5.06 12.40 24.43
C THR A 171 5.00 11.45 23.25
N ILE A 172 4.28 11.83 22.19
CA ILE A 172 3.98 11.00 21.02
C ILE A 172 4.62 11.59 19.78
N ARG A 173 5.33 10.77 19.01
CA ARG A 173 5.97 11.18 17.75
C ARG A 173 5.00 11.04 16.57
N THR A 174 4.03 11.94 16.44
CA THR A 174 2.93 11.77 15.46
C THR A 174 3.41 11.75 14.00
N GLN A 175 4.43 12.53 13.63
CA GLN A 175 5.05 12.43 12.29
C GLN A 175 5.66 11.04 12.02
N LEU A 176 6.29 10.41 13.02
CA LEU A 176 6.84 9.07 12.91
C LEU A 176 5.72 8.04 12.69
N LEU A 177 4.64 8.12 13.49
CA LEU A 177 3.51 7.19 13.39
C LEU A 177 2.78 7.33 12.05
N ALA A 178 2.55 8.55 11.58
CA ALA A 178 1.93 8.81 10.28
C ALA A 178 2.79 8.32 9.12
N ALA A 179 4.12 8.48 9.19
CA ALA A 179 5.04 7.96 8.18
C ALA A 179 5.09 6.43 8.16
N LEU A 180 5.00 5.78 9.32
CA LEU A 180 4.89 4.32 9.40
C LEU A 180 3.59 3.81 8.80
N LEU A 181 2.45 4.43 9.13
CA LEU A 181 1.16 4.09 8.55
C LEU A 181 1.17 4.27 7.02
N LYS A 182 1.55 5.46 6.55
CA LYS A 182 1.55 5.78 5.11
C LYS A 182 2.45 4.84 4.31
N PHE A 183 3.66 4.56 4.81
CA PHE A 183 4.56 3.67 4.10
C PHE A 183 4.14 2.20 4.22
N GLY A 184 3.61 1.79 5.38
CA GLY A 184 3.06 0.45 5.56
C GLY A 184 1.89 0.16 4.64
N ASP A 185 1.00 1.15 4.43
CA ASP A 185 -0.10 1.10 3.47
C ASP A 185 0.40 1.04 2.02
N GLU A 186 1.38 1.87 1.64
CA GLU A 186 1.96 1.78 0.30
C GLU A 186 2.59 0.40 0.01
N LEU A 187 3.14 -0.26 1.03
CA LEU A 187 3.77 -1.58 0.93
C LEU A 187 2.78 -2.75 1.08
N SER A 188 1.49 -2.49 1.33
CA SER A 188 0.48 -3.54 1.50
C SER A 188 -0.13 -4.03 0.18
N ASP A 189 0.29 -3.45 -0.95
CA ASP A 189 0.01 -4.02 -2.27
C ASP A 189 0.63 -5.41 -2.41
N ASP A 190 -0.18 -6.42 -2.67
CA ASP A 190 0.25 -7.75 -3.13
C ASP A 190 -0.94 -8.54 -3.72
N ARG A 191 -0.67 -9.77 -4.19
CA ARG A 191 -1.63 -10.70 -4.78
C ARG A 191 -2.87 -10.93 -3.91
N SER A 192 -2.79 -10.82 -2.59
CA SER A 192 -3.94 -10.99 -1.70
C SER A 192 -5.06 -9.99 -2.01
N ARG A 193 -4.71 -8.78 -2.48
CA ARG A 193 -5.66 -7.73 -2.85
C ARG A 193 -6.52 -8.04 -4.08
N ALA A 194 -6.09 -8.99 -4.91
CA ALA A 194 -6.81 -9.41 -6.13
C ALA A 194 -7.41 -10.82 -6.02
N ILE A 195 -6.94 -11.67 -5.09
CA ILE A 195 -7.38 -13.08 -4.96
C ILE A 195 -8.90 -13.20 -4.86
N ARG A 196 -9.55 -12.32 -4.08
CA ARG A 196 -11.01 -12.32 -3.90
C ARG A 196 -11.78 -12.05 -5.19
N TYR A 197 -11.14 -11.41 -6.17
CA TYR A 197 -11.74 -11.03 -7.44
C TYR A 197 -11.25 -11.86 -8.62
N ARG A 198 -10.40 -12.87 -8.39
CA ARG A 198 -9.82 -13.70 -9.45
C ARG A 198 -10.87 -14.28 -10.41
N TYR A 199 -11.96 -14.84 -9.87
CA TYR A 199 -13.06 -15.35 -10.70
C TYR A 199 -13.71 -14.27 -11.56
N LEU A 200 -13.86 -13.05 -11.04
CA LEU A 200 -14.41 -11.92 -11.80
C LEU A 200 -13.44 -11.42 -12.88
N MET A 201 -12.14 -11.47 -12.61
CA MET A 201 -11.09 -11.15 -13.58
C MET A 201 -11.11 -12.17 -14.74
N GLU A 202 -11.17 -13.47 -14.44
CA GLU A 202 -11.23 -14.55 -15.44
C GLU A 202 -12.49 -14.53 -16.30
N LYS A 203 -13.57 -13.92 -15.82
CA LYS A 203 -14.83 -13.73 -16.55
C LYS A 203 -14.93 -12.37 -17.25
N ASP A 204 -13.86 -11.56 -17.21
CA ASP A 204 -13.82 -10.19 -17.75
C ASP A 204 -14.99 -9.30 -17.26
N VAL A 205 -15.41 -9.49 -15.99
CA VAL A 205 -16.52 -8.73 -15.38
C VAL A 205 -16.02 -7.49 -14.62
N ILE A 206 -14.72 -7.42 -14.33
CA ILE A 206 -14.12 -6.22 -13.72
C ILE A 206 -14.35 -5.03 -14.66
N PRO A 207 -14.90 -3.90 -14.16
CA PRO A 207 -15.11 -2.71 -14.97
C PRO A 207 -13.84 -2.29 -15.71
N VAL A 208 -13.97 -1.93 -16.98
CA VAL A 208 -12.84 -1.54 -17.84
C VAL A 208 -11.96 -0.51 -17.17
N SER A 209 -12.54 0.49 -16.50
CA SER A 209 -11.82 1.54 -15.77
C SER A 209 -10.88 1.03 -14.66
N SER A 210 -10.99 -0.23 -14.23
CA SER A 210 -10.31 -0.77 -13.07
C SER A 210 -9.45 -2.01 -13.36
N GLN A 211 -9.52 -2.57 -14.58
CA GLN A 211 -8.90 -3.86 -14.92
C GLN A 211 -7.42 -3.92 -14.55
N VAL A 212 -6.62 -2.92 -14.94
CA VAL A 212 -5.17 -2.96 -14.73
C VAL A 212 -4.78 -2.99 -13.25
N PHE A 213 -5.57 -2.38 -12.36
CA PHE A 213 -5.26 -2.37 -10.92
C PHE A 213 -5.38 -3.76 -10.28
N HIS A 214 -6.36 -4.55 -10.74
CA HIS A 214 -6.53 -5.93 -10.29
C HIS A 214 -5.46 -6.85 -10.87
N GLU A 215 -5.08 -6.62 -12.13
CA GLU A 215 -4.00 -7.37 -12.78
C GLU A 215 -2.63 -7.07 -12.19
N TYR A 216 -2.34 -5.80 -11.89
CA TYR A 216 -1.15 -5.38 -11.15
C TYR A 216 -1.05 -6.08 -9.80
N ALA A 217 -2.11 -6.03 -9.00
CA ALA A 217 -2.14 -6.68 -7.70
C ALA A 217 -1.94 -8.20 -7.85
N ASN A 218 -2.63 -8.85 -8.78
CA ASN A 218 -2.49 -10.29 -9.00
C ASN A 218 -1.07 -10.70 -9.45
N ALA A 219 -0.38 -9.85 -10.22
CA ALA A 219 1.00 -10.09 -10.67
C ALA A 219 2.02 -10.03 -9.53
N LEU A 220 1.84 -9.14 -8.54
CA LEU A 220 2.76 -8.95 -7.42
C LEU A 220 2.65 -10.06 -6.38
N HIS A 221 3.52 -11.07 -6.47
CA HIS A 221 3.43 -12.24 -5.60
C HIS A 221 4.33 -12.19 -4.37
N SER A 222 5.32 -11.28 -4.32
CA SER A 222 6.19 -11.11 -3.16
C SER A 222 6.55 -9.65 -2.92
N VAL A 223 6.48 -9.25 -1.65
CA VAL A 223 7.00 -7.96 -1.13
C VAL A 223 7.87 -8.26 0.07
N MET A 224 9.18 -8.01 -0.09
CA MET A 224 10.20 -8.29 0.90
C MET A 224 10.83 -6.99 1.40
N ILE A 225 10.69 -6.72 2.70
CA ILE A 225 11.26 -5.54 3.36
C ILE A 225 12.58 -5.94 4.01
N ASP A 226 13.69 -5.45 3.46
CA ASP A 226 15.05 -5.70 3.95
C ASP A 226 15.60 -4.41 4.58
N THR A 227 15.33 -4.23 5.87
CA THR A 227 15.78 -3.04 6.63
C THR A 227 17.29 -3.01 6.86
N THR A 228 17.98 -4.16 6.78
CA THR A 228 19.44 -4.24 6.92
C THR A 228 20.13 -3.85 5.60
N GLY A 229 19.66 -4.41 4.49
CA GLY A 229 20.08 -4.03 3.14
C GLY A 229 19.50 -2.70 2.65
N GLN A 230 18.65 -2.05 3.45
CA GLN A 230 18.01 -0.76 3.17
C GLN A 230 17.22 -0.75 1.86
N GLN A 231 16.45 -1.81 1.59
CA GLN A 231 15.74 -1.98 0.33
C GLN A 231 14.39 -2.67 0.49
N ILE A 232 13.50 -2.43 -0.46
CA ILE A 232 12.29 -3.22 -0.69
C ILE A 232 12.50 -4.02 -1.97
N ARG A 233 12.19 -5.32 -1.96
CA ARG A 233 12.18 -6.19 -3.15
C ARG A 233 10.75 -6.58 -3.49
N LEU A 234 10.40 -6.41 -4.76
CA LEU A 234 9.10 -6.73 -5.34
C LEU A 234 9.32 -7.79 -6.42
N GLU A 235 8.55 -8.87 -6.36
CA GLU A 235 8.61 -9.95 -7.34
C GLU A 235 7.25 -10.06 -8.04
N TYR A 236 7.28 -9.94 -9.36
CA TYR A 236 6.11 -9.96 -10.23
C TYR A 236 6.17 -11.14 -11.21
N GLU A 237 4.99 -11.69 -11.48
CA GLU A 237 4.79 -12.74 -12.46
C GLU A 237 3.73 -12.29 -13.48
N ILE A 238 4.08 -12.30 -14.77
CA ILE A 238 3.18 -11.96 -15.87
C ILE A 238 3.04 -13.15 -16.81
N LEU A 239 1.80 -13.61 -17.00
CA LEU A 239 1.49 -14.60 -18.04
C LEU A 239 1.59 -13.98 -19.43
N CYS A 240 2.04 -14.76 -20.41
CA CYS A 240 2.27 -14.33 -21.79
C CYS A 240 1.05 -13.62 -22.39
N ALA A 241 -0.15 -14.21 -22.28
CA ALA A 241 -1.38 -13.59 -22.79
C ALA A 241 -1.68 -12.23 -22.14
N LYS A 242 -1.22 -11.99 -20.91
CA LYS A 242 -1.38 -10.70 -20.21
C LYS A 242 -0.29 -9.69 -20.60
N ALA A 243 0.92 -10.14 -20.91
CA ALA A 243 2.00 -9.28 -21.41
C ALA A 243 1.67 -8.70 -22.81
N LEU A 244 0.93 -9.45 -23.63
CA LEU A 244 0.65 -9.10 -25.02
C LEU A 244 -0.58 -8.19 -25.23
N LYS A 245 -1.32 -7.85 -24.17
CA LYS A 245 -2.54 -7.05 -24.25
C LYS A 245 -2.52 -5.85 -23.32
N THR A 246 -3.40 -4.89 -23.60
CA THR A 246 -3.66 -3.76 -22.73
C THR A 246 -4.90 -3.99 -21.86
N PHE A 247 -4.95 -3.31 -20.72
CA PHE A 247 -6.04 -3.35 -19.77
C PHE A 247 -6.58 -1.94 -19.56
N GLY A 248 -7.88 -1.82 -19.33
CA GLY A 248 -8.46 -0.51 -19.06
C GLY A 248 -8.00 0.08 -17.72
N LYS A 249 -7.87 1.41 -17.71
CA LYS A 249 -7.46 2.24 -16.58
C LYS A 249 -8.18 3.59 -16.68
N GLY A 250 -9.19 3.81 -15.86
CA GLY A 250 -10.05 4.99 -16.00
C GLY A 250 -10.67 5.08 -17.40
N GLY A 251 -10.22 6.05 -18.19
CA GLY A 251 -10.66 6.27 -19.58
C GLY A 251 -9.62 5.89 -20.66
N GLU A 252 -8.52 5.25 -20.26
CA GLU A 252 -7.43 4.83 -21.16
C GLU A 252 -7.17 3.32 -21.06
N HIS A 253 -6.29 2.81 -21.91
CA HIS A 253 -5.80 1.43 -21.90
C HIS A 253 -4.27 1.43 -21.81
N VAL A 254 -3.71 0.59 -20.94
CA VAL A 254 -2.27 0.52 -20.69
C VAL A 254 -1.79 -0.93 -20.64
N TYR A 255 -0.50 -1.17 -20.91
CA TYR A 255 0.08 -2.48 -20.68
C TYR A 255 0.28 -2.73 -19.17
N LEU A 256 0.20 -4.00 -18.76
CA LEU A 256 0.42 -4.38 -17.36
C LEU A 256 1.83 -4.01 -16.88
N PHE A 257 2.85 -4.21 -17.73
CA PHE A 257 4.23 -3.84 -17.38
C PHE A 257 4.38 -2.33 -17.18
N ASP A 258 3.73 -1.50 -17.99
CA ASP A 258 3.75 -0.04 -17.82
C ASP A 258 3.13 0.36 -16.47
N GLU A 259 1.99 -0.25 -16.08
CA GLU A 259 1.41 -0.02 -14.76
C GLU A 259 2.33 -0.46 -13.63
N ILE A 260 3.01 -1.61 -13.75
CA ILE A 260 3.99 -2.07 -12.77
C ILE A 260 5.09 -1.01 -12.58
N VAL A 261 5.71 -0.53 -13.66
CA VAL A 261 6.76 0.50 -13.57
C VAL A 261 6.24 1.78 -12.91
N GLN A 262 5.04 2.24 -13.28
CA GLN A 262 4.43 3.44 -12.69
C GLN A 262 4.11 3.26 -11.19
N ARG A 263 3.64 2.08 -10.78
CA ARG A 263 3.40 1.75 -9.36
C ARG A 263 4.68 1.67 -8.56
N VAL A 264 5.76 1.10 -9.11
CA VAL A 264 7.08 1.09 -8.45
C VAL A 264 7.65 2.51 -8.34
N LYS A 265 7.51 3.35 -9.38
CA LYS A 265 7.88 4.79 -9.33
C LYS A 265 7.09 5.53 -8.24
N LYS A 266 5.80 5.27 -8.11
CA LYS A 266 4.95 5.82 -7.04
C LYS A 266 5.45 5.36 -5.67
N MET A 267 5.66 4.06 -5.46
CA MET A 267 6.18 3.52 -4.20
C MET A 267 7.54 4.13 -3.83
N HIS A 268 8.43 4.33 -4.81
CA HIS A 268 9.70 5.03 -4.61
C HIS A 268 9.51 6.49 -4.17
N THR A 269 8.55 7.20 -4.77
CA THR A 269 8.22 8.58 -4.38
C THR A 269 7.72 8.63 -2.93
N GLU A 270 6.85 7.71 -2.55
CA GLU A 270 6.32 7.58 -1.19
C GLU A 270 7.41 7.18 -0.19
N ARG A 271 8.37 6.34 -0.61
CA ARG A 271 9.57 6.02 0.17
C ARG A 271 10.40 7.27 0.44
N ILE A 272 10.76 8.06 -0.59
CA ILE A 272 11.51 9.32 -0.41
C ILE A 272 10.80 10.23 0.59
N TYR A 273 9.49 10.38 0.41
CA TYR A 273 8.68 11.22 1.27
C TYR A 273 8.68 10.73 2.73
N CYS A 274 8.35 9.46 2.97
CA CYS A 274 8.30 8.89 4.31
C CYS A 274 9.68 8.83 4.98
N MET A 275 10.77 8.62 4.23
CA MET A 275 12.14 8.64 4.78
C MET A 275 12.52 9.98 5.40
N ARG A 276 11.88 11.11 5.02
CA ARG A 276 12.10 12.40 5.70
C ARG A 276 11.75 12.36 7.19
N PHE A 277 10.81 11.51 7.57
CA PHE A 277 10.32 11.36 8.94
C PHE A 277 10.84 10.08 9.62
N LEU A 278 11.25 9.09 8.83
CA LEU A 278 11.77 7.80 9.30
C LEU A 278 13.31 7.76 9.42
N ALA A 279 14.06 8.58 8.67
CA ALA A 279 15.53 8.58 8.60
C ALA A 279 16.28 8.56 9.95
N PRO A 280 15.81 9.24 11.02
CA PRO A 280 16.48 9.16 12.32
C PRO A 280 16.49 7.74 12.93
N TYR A 281 15.59 6.87 12.47
CA TYR A 281 15.35 5.54 13.04
C TYR A 281 15.60 4.40 12.06
N MET A 282 15.40 4.63 10.76
CA MET A 282 15.65 3.63 9.73
C MET A 282 15.85 4.31 8.38
N GLN A 283 16.50 3.61 7.46
CA GLN A 283 16.73 4.09 6.10
C GLN A 283 16.39 3.00 5.09
N ILE A 284 15.68 3.36 4.03
CA ILE A 284 15.44 2.54 2.85
C ILE A 284 15.85 3.39 1.66
N ASN A 285 16.82 2.94 0.88
CA ASN A 285 17.43 3.71 -0.20
C ASN A 285 16.91 3.33 -1.59
N GLN A 286 16.32 2.14 -1.73
CA GLN A 286 15.89 1.64 -3.03
C GLN A 286 14.65 0.77 -2.97
N ILE A 287 13.90 0.77 -4.08
CA ILE A 287 12.88 -0.22 -4.40
C ILE A 287 13.40 -0.99 -5.62
N TYR A 288 13.55 -2.30 -5.46
CA TYR A 288 13.94 -3.23 -6.51
C TYR A 288 12.72 -4.02 -6.97
N ALA A 289 12.57 -4.17 -8.27
CA ALA A 289 11.52 -4.98 -8.88
C ALA A 289 12.11 -5.96 -9.88
N ARG A 290 11.64 -7.20 -9.82
CA ARG A 290 11.90 -8.25 -10.79
C ARG A 290 10.57 -8.69 -11.38
N VAL A 291 10.53 -8.76 -12.71
CA VAL A 291 9.34 -9.17 -13.46
C VAL A 291 9.68 -10.38 -14.31
N GLU A 292 9.03 -11.50 -14.00
CA GLU A 292 9.19 -12.77 -14.69
C GLU A 292 7.99 -13.02 -15.62
N PHE A 293 8.25 -13.66 -16.76
CA PHE A 293 7.29 -13.86 -17.82
C PHE A 293 7.13 -15.34 -18.11
N TYR A 294 5.94 -15.86 -17.88
CA TYR A 294 5.64 -17.28 -18.03
C TYR A 294 4.62 -17.53 -19.14
N SER A 295 4.62 -18.75 -19.66
CA SER A 295 3.54 -19.27 -20.50
C SER A 295 2.21 -19.20 -19.75
N ASP A 296 1.10 -19.32 -20.47
CA ASP A 296 -0.23 -19.26 -19.83
C ASP A 296 -0.51 -20.48 -18.93
N SER A 297 0.31 -21.53 -19.03
CA SER A 297 0.32 -22.66 -18.08
C SER A 297 0.94 -22.27 -16.73
N GLY A 298 1.79 -21.24 -16.71
CA GLY A 298 2.56 -20.77 -15.55
C GLY A 298 3.86 -21.52 -15.30
N PHE A 299 4.27 -22.45 -16.16
CA PHE A 299 5.42 -23.33 -15.89
C PHE A 299 6.66 -23.06 -16.74
N GLU A 300 6.51 -22.50 -17.95
CA GLU A 300 7.64 -22.26 -18.84
C GLU A 300 7.97 -20.77 -18.93
N GLU A 301 9.23 -20.39 -18.72
CA GLU A 301 9.69 -19.04 -18.99
C GLU A 301 9.62 -18.76 -20.50
N VAL A 302 8.89 -17.72 -20.89
CA VAL A 302 8.72 -17.33 -22.30
C VAL A 302 9.55 -16.10 -22.67
N PHE A 303 10.07 -15.39 -21.66
CA PHE A 303 10.85 -14.18 -21.84
C PHE A 303 11.84 -14.00 -20.69
N ASP A 304 12.96 -13.32 -20.96
CA ASP A 304 13.97 -13.09 -19.94
C ASP A 304 13.40 -12.16 -18.86
N ALA A 305 13.67 -12.47 -17.59
CA ALA A 305 13.24 -11.62 -16.49
C ALA A 305 13.79 -10.19 -16.63
N ILE A 306 12.97 -9.22 -16.29
CA ILE A 306 13.36 -7.81 -16.29
C ILE A 306 13.54 -7.36 -14.84
N ASP A 307 14.78 -7.05 -14.48
CA ASP A 307 15.14 -6.47 -13.20
C ASP A 307 15.36 -4.95 -13.35
N PHE A 308 14.79 -4.16 -12.45
CA PHE A 308 14.99 -2.71 -12.40
C PHE A 308 14.89 -2.17 -10.97
N LYS A 309 15.53 -1.05 -10.71
CA LYS A 309 15.47 -0.40 -9.39
C LYS A 309 15.27 1.10 -9.49
N PHE A 310 14.53 1.63 -8.52
CA PHE A 310 14.43 3.07 -8.29
C PHE A 310 15.21 3.44 -7.02
N GLN A 311 16.22 4.28 -7.18
CA GLN A 311 17.08 4.79 -6.11
C GLN A 311 17.36 6.28 -6.33
N GLU A 312 17.70 7.00 -5.26
CA GLU A 312 18.16 8.38 -5.42
C GLU A 312 19.58 8.38 -6.01
N GLU A 313 19.78 9.03 -7.15
CA GLU A 313 21.09 9.24 -7.77
C GLU A 313 21.37 10.72 -7.95
N GLY A 314 22.59 11.17 -7.60
CA GLY A 314 23.00 12.56 -7.80
C GLY A 314 22.19 13.57 -6.99
N TYR A 315 21.82 14.69 -7.63
CA TYR A 315 21.06 15.78 -7.00
C TYR A 315 19.54 15.53 -7.16
N PRO A 316 18.72 15.75 -6.11
CA PRO A 316 17.32 15.33 -6.10
C PRO A 316 16.41 16.31 -6.86
N ASP A 317 16.43 16.27 -8.20
CA ASP A 317 15.44 16.91 -9.06
C ASP A 317 14.72 15.86 -9.92
N ILE A 318 13.76 15.15 -9.32
CA ILE A 318 13.05 14.03 -9.95
C ILE A 318 11.66 14.40 -10.50
N SER A 319 11.16 15.61 -10.22
CA SER A 319 9.79 16.01 -10.56
C SER A 319 9.54 16.18 -12.06
N HIS A 320 10.60 16.32 -12.85
CA HIS A 320 10.54 16.51 -14.30
C HIS A 320 11.13 15.34 -15.08
N LEU A 321 11.62 14.31 -14.39
CA LEU A 321 12.35 13.22 -15.00
C LEU A 321 11.42 12.08 -15.45
N SER A 322 11.65 11.67 -16.68
CA SER A 322 11.04 10.51 -17.32
C SER A 322 11.52 9.20 -16.71
N ILE A 323 10.77 8.10 -16.91
CA ILE A 323 11.17 6.76 -16.43
C ILE A 323 12.63 6.41 -16.79
N PRO A 324 13.09 6.56 -18.05
CA PRO A 324 14.48 6.33 -18.45
C PRO A 324 15.52 7.13 -17.64
N GLU A 325 15.17 8.35 -17.24
CA GLU A 325 16.07 9.23 -16.49
C GLU A 325 16.17 8.86 -15.01
N VAL A 326 15.09 8.35 -14.41
CA VAL A 326 15.09 7.92 -12.99
C VAL A 326 15.40 6.43 -12.80
N CYS A 327 15.39 5.64 -13.89
CA CYS A 327 15.63 4.20 -13.87
C CYS A 327 16.36 3.76 -15.16
N PRO A 328 17.70 3.90 -15.22
CA PRO A 328 18.49 3.57 -16.40
C PRO A 328 18.39 2.09 -16.84
N ASP A 329 18.06 1.19 -15.92
CA ASP A 329 17.84 -0.25 -16.20
C ASP A 329 16.73 -0.46 -17.24
N LEU A 330 15.78 0.47 -17.31
CA LEU A 330 14.64 0.44 -18.22
C LEU A 330 14.90 1.09 -19.58
N ASN A 331 16.07 1.69 -19.83
CA ASN A 331 16.40 2.35 -21.10
C ASN A 331 16.28 1.43 -22.33
N LYS A 332 16.52 0.13 -22.12
CA LYS A 332 16.42 -0.90 -23.15
C LYS A 332 14.95 -1.25 -23.48
N TRP A 333 14.09 -1.07 -22.48
CA TRP A 333 12.72 -1.58 -22.44
C TRP A 333 11.69 -0.51 -22.74
N CYS A 334 11.98 0.76 -22.43
CA CYS A 334 11.05 1.86 -22.62
C CYS A 334 11.43 2.72 -23.84
N ASP A 335 10.45 3.28 -24.53
CA ASP A 335 10.67 4.28 -25.57
C ASP A 335 10.74 5.71 -24.98
N GLN A 336 10.89 6.71 -25.86
CA GLN A 336 10.91 8.12 -25.46
C GLN A 336 9.56 8.61 -24.88
N ASN A 337 8.47 7.87 -25.10
CA ASN A 337 7.15 8.17 -24.55
C ASN A 337 6.87 7.41 -23.24
N GLU A 338 7.89 6.78 -22.64
CA GLU A 338 7.78 5.95 -21.44
C GLU A 338 6.89 4.71 -21.58
N SER A 339 6.56 4.29 -22.81
CA SER A 339 5.89 3.01 -23.03
C SER A 339 6.93 1.91 -23.12
N CYS A 340 6.85 0.96 -22.20
CA CYS A 340 7.75 -0.17 -22.12
C CYS A 340 7.06 -1.48 -22.55
N GLY A 341 5.75 -1.57 -22.34
CA GLY A 341 4.93 -2.74 -22.67
C GLY A 341 4.89 -3.08 -24.15
N GLU A 342 4.80 -2.09 -25.05
CA GLU A 342 4.78 -2.35 -26.50
C GLU A 342 6.09 -3.01 -26.96
N LYS A 343 7.24 -2.52 -26.49
CA LYS A 343 8.55 -3.11 -26.81
C LYS A 343 8.69 -4.54 -26.28
N ILE A 344 8.17 -4.81 -25.08
CA ILE A 344 8.17 -6.17 -24.51
C ILE A 344 7.31 -7.10 -25.37
N LYS A 345 6.12 -6.66 -25.76
CA LYS A 345 5.24 -7.40 -26.67
C LYS A 345 5.92 -7.70 -28.00
N GLU A 346 6.52 -6.71 -28.65
CA GLU A 346 7.26 -6.91 -29.92
C GLU A 346 8.37 -7.97 -29.78
N GLN A 347 9.11 -7.95 -28.67
CA GLN A 347 10.17 -8.92 -28.43
C GLN A 347 9.64 -10.33 -28.16
N ILE A 348 8.58 -10.47 -27.36
CA ILE A 348 7.91 -11.77 -27.12
C ILE A 348 7.39 -12.34 -28.45
N GLU A 349 6.69 -11.53 -29.25
CA GLU A 349 6.18 -11.94 -30.56
C GLU A 349 7.31 -12.33 -31.53
N SER A 350 8.44 -11.63 -31.50
CA SER A 350 9.61 -11.96 -32.32
C SER A 350 10.26 -13.29 -31.93
N LYS A 351 10.37 -13.59 -30.62
CA LYS A 351 10.87 -14.87 -30.11
C LYS A 351 9.94 -16.02 -30.51
N ASN A 352 8.62 -15.81 -30.44
CA ASN A 352 7.62 -16.81 -30.85
C ASN A 352 7.69 -17.10 -32.36
N LYS A 353 7.84 -16.08 -33.22
CA LYS A 353 7.98 -16.24 -34.68
C LYS A 353 9.27 -16.97 -35.09
N ASN A 354 10.33 -16.88 -34.29
CA ASN A 354 11.63 -17.50 -34.56
C ASN A 354 11.74 -18.96 -34.04
N GLY A 355 10.66 -19.55 -33.54
CA GLY A 355 10.54 -21.01 -33.40
C GLY A 355 10.96 -21.63 -32.05
N ASN A 356 10.84 -20.92 -30.93
CA ASN A 356 11.15 -21.47 -29.61
C ASN A 356 9.96 -21.75 -28.68
N VAL A 357 8.71 -21.62 -29.15
CA VAL A 357 7.52 -22.10 -28.43
C VAL A 357 6.51 -22.60 -29.47
N GLU A 358 5.98 -23.81 -29.28
CA GLU A 358 4.95 -24.39 -30.15
C GLU A 358 3.71 -23.47 -30.24
N PRO A 359 3.02 -23.42 -31.40
CA PRO A 359 1.78 -22.66 -31.52
C PRO A 359 0.70 -23.29 -30.65
N ILE A 360 -0.04 -22.44 -29.94
CA ILE A 360 -1.26 -22.75 -29.19
C ILE A 360 -2.31 -23.43 -30.09
#